data_AF-A0A1E4F563-F1
#
_entry.id   AF-A0A1E4F563-F1
#
_cell.length_a   1.000
_cell.length_b   1.000
_cell.length_c   1.000
_cell.angle_alpha   90.00
_cell.angle_beta   90.00
_cell.angle_gamma   90.00
#
_symmetry.space_group_name_H-M   'P 1'
#
loop_
_entity.id
_entity.type
_entity.pdbx_description
1 polymer ?
#
loop_
_entity_poly.entity_id
_entity_poly.type
_entity_poly.pdbx_seq_one_letter_code
_entity_poly.pdbx_strand_id
1 'polypeptide(L)'
;MDTSKIVLTHHKLSSLGKTPLVLDGMGEKLQAIYEAGSGSVQEKEKALLAEIIAKVNDLFQGTTDDDQLIYVNNVLKGKLLQSETLTQQAANNTKQQFSNSPDLAKAIVDAVIDAMDAHQAMSQQALGSKRVQDGLRDVLLGPGQLYEALRGRAGLDEAPA
;
A
#
# COMPACT_ATOMS: atom_id res chain seq x y z
N MET A 1 -13.63 17.31 -29.38
CA MET A 1 -12.33 17.41 -30.04
C MET A 1 -11.58 18.59 -29.41
N ASP A 2 -10.75 18.33 -28.40
CA ASP A 2 -9.41 18.89 -28.29
C ASP A 2 -8.68 18.08 -27.20
N THR A 3 -7.53 17.54 -27.56
CA THR A 3 -6.67 16.69 -26.74
C THR A 3 -5.30 17.35 -26.76
N SER A 4 -4.99 18.20 -25.78
CA SER A 4 -3.63 18.71 -25.63
C SER A 4 -3.37 19.43 -24.32
N LYS A 5 -2.28 19.00 -23.69
CA LYS A 5 -1.43 19.66 -22.68
C LYS A 5 -1.75 19.36 -21.21
N ILE A 6 -1.32 18.17 -20.79
CA ILE A 6 -0.68 18.04 -19.48
C ILE A 6 0.75 17.56 -19.73
N VAL A 7 1.69 18.32 -19.19
CA VAL A 7 3.13 18.22 -19.39
C VAL A 7 3.67 17.09 -18.51
N LEU A 8 4.40 16.17 -19.13
CA LEU A 8 5.12 15.09 -18.45
C LEU A 8 6.44 15.65 -17.90
N THR A 9 6.46 16.12 -16.66
CA THR A 9 7.72 16.46 -15.98
C THR A 9 8.48 15.19 -15.64
N HIS A 10 9.44 14.83 -16.49
CA HIS A 10 10.43 13.78 -16.21
C HIS A 10 11.28 14.16 -14.98
N HIS A 11 11.06 13.52 -13.84
CA HIS A 11 12.10 13.43 -12.82
C HIS A 11 12.99 12.22 -13.14
N LYS A 12 14.11 12.50 -13.79
CA LYS A 12 15.22 11.57 -14.00
C LYS A 12 15.87 11.28 -12.64
N LEU A 13 15.70 10.08 -12.10
CA LEU A 13 16.51 9.59 -10.99
C LEU A 13 17.94 9.33 -11.51
N SER A 14 18.87 10.23 -11.19
CA SER A 14 20.29 9.95 -11.37
C SER A 14 20.75 8.98 -10.29
N SER A 15 21.14 7.77 -10.70
CA SER A 15 21.87 6.81 -9.87
C SER A 15 23.12 7.47 -9.30
N LEU A 16 23.14 7.68 -7.98
CA LEU A 16 24.37 7.96 -7.25
C LEU A 16 25.17 6.65 -7.20
N GLY A 17 26.35 6.70 -7.81
CA GLY A 17 27.26 5.57 -7.93
C GLY A 17 27.60 4.96 -6.57
N LYS A 18 27.78 3.65 -6.58
CA LYS A 18 28.19 2.84 -5.42
C LYS A 18 29.51 3.39 -4.86
N THR A 19 29.47 4.05 -3.71
CA THR A 19 30.68 4.37 -2.95
C THR A 19 31.24 3.08 -2.36
N PRO A 20 32.48 2.66 -2.69
CA PRO A 20 33.08 1.51 -2.04
C PRO A 20 33.48 1.91 -0.61
N LEU A 21 32.87 1.28 0.40
CA LEU A 21 33.44 1.27 1.75
C LEU A 21 34.78 0.52 1.69
N VAL A 22 35.88 1.23 1.92
CA VAL A 22 37.19 0.63 2.16
C VAL A 22 37.31 0.38 3.66
N LEU A 23 37.26 -0.88 4.07
CA LEU A 23 37.67 -1.32 5.39
C LEU A 23 39.16 -1.67 5.32
N ASP A 24 39.95 -0.95 6.10
CA ASP A 24 41.36 -1.23 6.34
C ASP A 24 41.49 -2.52 7.17
N GLY A 25 42.46 -3.37 6.82
CA GLY A 25 42.89 -4.50 7.64
C GLY A 25 42.29 -5.88 7.30
N MET A 26 43.05 -6.65 6.53
CA MET A 26 43.09 -8.13 6.44
C MET A 26 41.88 -8.96 6.92
N GLY A 27 41.10 -9.44 5.96
CA GLY A 27 40.20 -10.58 6.08
C GLY A 27 39.70 -10.95 4.70
N GLU A 28 39.63 -12.24 4.36
CA GLU A 28 39.18 -12.73 3.04
C GLU A 28 37.98 -11.93 2.52
N LYS A 29 38.03 -11.56 1.24
CA LYS A 29 36.86 -11.05 0.54
C LYS A 29 35.76 -12.10 0.67
N LEU A 30 34.76 -11.82 1.53
CA LEU A 30 33.49 -12.49 1.45
C LEU A 30 33.00 -12.27 0.02
N GLN A 31 33.08 -13.32 -0.80
CA GLN A 31 32.36 -13.36 -2.06
C GLN A 31 30.90 -13.15 -1.68
N ALA A 32 30.37 -11.97 -1.99
CA ALA A 32 28.94 -11.79 -2.02
C ALA A 32 28.43 -12.85 -2.99
N ILE A 33 27.77 -13.86 -2.43
CA ILE A 33 26.99 -14.84 -3.16
C ILE A 33 25.85 -14.04 -3.78
N TYR A 34 26.12 -13.39 -4.91
CA TYR A 34 25.09 -12.91 -5.80
C TYR A 34 24.56 -14.14 -6.51
N GLU A 35 23.55 -14.77 -5.92
CA GLU A 35 22.68 -15.64 -6.69
C GLU A 35 22.09 -14.81 -7.84
N ALA A 36 22.56 -15.11 -9.04
CA ALA A 36 22.01 -14.62 -10.29
C ALA A 36 20.55 -15.11 -10.41
N GLY A 37 19.61 -14.27 -9.99
CA GLY A 37 18.18 -14.57 -10.05
C GLY A 37 17.29 -13.54 -9.37
N SER A 38 17.75 -12.91 -8.28
CA SER A 38 16.93 -12.01 -7.46
C SER A 38 16.53 -10.70 -8.15
N GLY A 39 17.37 -10.17 -9.06
CA GLY A 39 17.07 -8.94 -9.80
C GLY A 39 15.86 -9.08 -10.74
N SER A 40 15.75 -10.23 -11.41
CA SER A 40 14.64 -10.51 -12.33
C SER A 40 13.31 -10.77 -11.62
N VAL A 41 13.35 -11.29 -10.39
CA VAL A 41 12.17 -11.55 -9.57
C VAL A 41 11.65 -10.23 -8.99
N GLN A 42 12.54 -9.40 -8.42
CA GLN A 42 12.16 -8.08 -7.92
C GLN A 42 11.65 -7.14 -9.01
N GLU A 43 12.21 -7.18 -10.23
CA GLU A 43 11.68 -6.40 -11.36
C GLU A 43 10.27 -6.85 -11.77
N LYS A 44 10.00 -8.16 -11.80
CA LYS A 44 8.67 -8.70 -12.13
C LYS A 44 7.63 -8.36 -11.07
N GLU A 45 7.99 -8.45 -9.79
CA GLU A 45 7.11 -8.05 -8.68
C GLU A 45 6.78 -6.56 -8.73
N LYS A 46 7.79 -5.71 -9.01
CA LYS A 46 7.59 -4.27 -9.20
C LYS A 46 6.71 -3.96 -10.41
N ALA A 47 6.91 -4.65 -11.53
CA ALA A 47 6.08 -4.48 -12.72
C ALA A 47 4.62 -4.89 -12.48
N LEU A 48 4.38 -6.00 -11.77
CA LEU A 48 3.04 -6.45 -11.39
C LEU A 48 2.36 -5.43 -10.45
N LEU A 49 3.09 -4.91 -9.47
CA LEU A 49 2.59 -3.87 -8.57
C LEU A 49 2.26 -2.59 -9.32
N ALA A 50 3.11 -2.16 -10.27
CA ALA A 50 2.86 -0.99 -11.11
C ALA A 50 1.61 -1.16 -11.98
N GLU A 51 1.35 -2.37 -12.52
CA GLU A 51 0.13 -2.67 -13.26
C GLU A 51 -1.12 -2.61 -12.36
N ILE A 52 -1.02 -3.10 -11.13
CA ILE A 52 -2.10 -3.01 -10.14
C ILE A 52 -2.38 -1.54 -9.82
N ILE A 53 -1.36 -0.73 -9.55
CA ILE A 53 -1.49 0.70 -9.27
C ILE A 53 -2.16 1.42 -10.45
N ALA A 54 -1.68 1.19 -11.68
CA ALA A 54 -2.26 1.81 -12.87
C ALA A 54 -3.74 1.44 -13.04
N LYS A 55 -4.10 0.16 -12.88
CA LYS A 55 -5.50 -0.29 -12.98
C LYS A 55 -6.37 0.28 -11.86
N VAL A 56 -5.83 0.43 -10.66
CA VAL A 56 -6.56 0.99 -9.51
C VAL A 56 -6.77 2.51 -9.72
N ASN A 57 -5.75 3.22 -10.19
CA ASN A 57 -5.84 4.65 -10.52
C ASN A 57 -6.85 4.96 -11.64
N ASP A 58 -7.05 4.04 -12.59
CA ASP A 58 -8.08 4.19 -13.63
C ASP A 58 -9.52 4.01 -13.11
N LEU A 59 -9.70 3.34 -11.95
CA LEU A 59 -11.01 3.07 -11.37
C LEU A 59 -11.52 4.22 -10.49
N PHE A 60 -10.62 5.01 -9.90
CA PHE A 60 -10.96 6.05 -8.93
C PHE A 60 -10.46 7.43 -9.38
N GLN A 61 -11.33 8.43 -9.32
CA GLN A 61 -10.98 9.83 -9.58
C GLN A 61 -11.04 10.64 -8.29
N GLY A 62 -10.12 11.59 -8.11
CA GLY A 62 -10.14 12.53 -6.99
C GLY A 62 -9.58 12.00 -5.66
N THR A 63 -8.86 10.88 -5.67
CA THR A 63 -8.16 10.30 -4.50
C THR A 63 -6.67 10.14 -4.78
N THR A 64 -5.85 9.97 -3.73
CA THR A 64 -4.41 9.71 -3.90
C THR A 64 -4.13 8.22 -4.12
N ASP A 65 -3.01 7.89 -4.76
CA ASP A 65 -2.57 6.49 -4.94
C ASP A 65 -2.52 5.73 -3.61
N ASP A 66 -2.06 6.38 -2.53
CA ASP A 66 -2.01 5.80 -1.19
C ASP A 66 -3.42 5.48 -0.66
N ASP A 67 -4.39 6.39 -0.83
CA ASP A 67 -5.78 6.17 -0.41
C ASP A 67 -6.38 4.95 -1.13
N GLN A 68 -6.14 4.84 -2.43
CA GLN A 68 -6.67 3.76 -3.24
C GLN A 68 -6.03 2.42 -2.89
N LEU A 69 -4.71 2.38 -2.68
CA LEU A 69 -4.00 1.18 -2.27
C LEU A 69 -4.45 0.69 -0.89
N ILE A 70 -4.64 1.59 0.06
CA ILE A 70 -5.17 1.26 1.40
C ILE A 70 -6.59 0.72 1.26
N TYR A 71 -7.44 1.36 0.46
CA TYR A 71 -8.82 0.94 0.26
C TYR A 71 -8.92 -0.47 -0.34
N VAL A 72 -8.18 -0.75 -1.41
CA VAL A 72 -8.21 -2.06 -2.07
C VAL A 72 -7.59 -3.15 -1.18
N ASN A 73 -6.40 -2.92 -0.63
CA ASN A 73 -5.64 -3.98 0.05
C ASN A 73 -6.06 -4.21 1.49
N ASN A 74 -6.39 -3.15 2.23
CA ASN A 74 -6.63 -3.27 3.67
C ASN A 74 -8.13 -3.29 3.99
N VAL A 75 -8.96 -2.61 3.19
CA VAL A 75 -10.40 -2.55 3.43
C VAL A 75 -11.14 -3.65 2.65
N LEU A 76 -11.09 -3.62 1.31
CA LEU A 76 -11.86 -4.55 0.48
C LEU A 76 -11.31 -5.97 0.56
N LYS A 77 -10.02 -6.17 0.29
CA LYS A 77 -9.39 -7.50 0.36
C LYS A 77 -9.50 -8.08 1.78
N GLY A 78 -9.34 -7.26 2.82
CA GLY A 78 -9.52 -7.67 4.21
C GLY A 78 -10.89 -8.26 4.47
N LYS A 79 -11.97 -7.63 3.99
CA LYS A 79 -13.34 -8.14 4.10
C LYS A 79 -13.57 -9.40 3.27
N LEU A 80 -13.12 -9.42 2.02
CA LEU A 80 -13.30 -10.58 1.13
C LEU A 80 -12.60 -11.84 1.67
N LEU A 81 -11.45 -11.69 2.33
CA LEU A 81 -10.72 -12.78 2.98
C LEU A 81 -11.47 -13.40 4.17
N GLN A 82 -12.46 -12.71 4.72
CA GLN A 82 -13.31 -13.24 5.80
C GLN A 82 -14.48 -14.08 5.26
N SER A 83 -14.70 -14.11 3.93
CA SER A 83 -15.78 -14.90 3.34
C SER A 83 -15.40 -16.38 3.23
N GLU A 84 -16.08 -17.22 4.02
CA GLU A 84 -15.95 -18.68 3.91
C GLU A 84 -16.37 -19.18 2.53
N THR A 85 -17.41 -18.59 1.93
CA THR A 85 -17.86 -18.92 0.57
C THR A 85 -16.75 -18.68 -0.46
N LEU A 86 -16.11 -17.50 -0.43
CA LEU A 86 -15.00 -17.22 -1.35
C LEU A 86 -13.80 -18.13 -1.09
N THR A 87 -13.54 -18.45 0.17
CA THR A 87 -12.47 -19.39 0.55
C THR A 87 -12.71 -20.77 -0.05
N GLN A 88 -13.92 -21.30 0.08
CA GLN A 88 -14.30 -22.59 -0.50
C GLN A 88 -14.25 -22.54 -2.03
N GLN A 89 -14.70 -21.45 -2.66
CA GLN A 89 -14.63 -21.33 -4.11
C GLN A 89 -13.21 -21.26 -4.63
N ALA A 90 -12.34 -20.49 -3.97
CA ALA A 90 -10.92 -20.40 -4.34
C ALA A 90 -10.19 -21.73 -4.16
N ALA A 91 -10.56 -22.54 -3.16
CA ALA A 91 -9.97 -23.86 -2.93
C ALA A 91 -10.37 -24.91 -3.99
N ASN A 92 -11.58 -24.80 -4.54
CA ASN A 92 -12.16 -25.84 -5.39
C ASN A 92 -12.23 -25.47 -6.88
N ASN A 93 -11.87 -24.25 -7.27
CA ASN A 93 -11.99 -23.76 -8.63
C ASN A 93 -10.67 -23.16 -9.15
N THR A 94 -10.47 -23.22 -10.46
CA THR A 94 -9.38 -22.47 -11.09
C THR A 94 -9.61 -20.96 -10.95
N LYS A 95 -8.54 -20.16 -11.06
CA LYS A 95 -8.64 -18.69 -10.99
C LYS A 95 -9.64 -18.11 -12.01
N GLN A 96 -9.71 -18.67 -13.22
CA GLN A 96 -10.64 -18.23 -14.26
C GLN A 96 -12.10 -18.55 -13.93
N GLN A 97 -12.36 -19.70 -13.31
CA GLN A 97 -13.71 -20.04 -12.83
C GLN A 97 -14.11 -19.14 -11.64
N PHE A 98 -13.18 -18.94 -10.69
CA PHE A 98 -13.39 -18.05 -9.55
C PHE A 98 -13.68 -16.61 -9.98
N SER A 99 -12.94 -16.06 -10.94
CA SER A 99 -13.17 -14.70 -11.44
C SER A 99 -14.53 -14.50 -12.11
N ASN A 100 -15.14 -15.59 -12.59
CA ASN A 100 -16.47 -15.57 -13.20
C ASN A 100 -17.59 -15.96 -12.20
N SER A 101 -17.25 -16.12 -10.92
CA SER A 101 -18.22 -16.51 -9.89
C SER A 101 -19.20 -15.36 -9.60
N PRO A 102 -20.52 -15.61 -9.61
CA PRO A 102 -21.50 -14.63 -9.17
C PRO A 102 -21.34 -14.27 -7.69
N ASP A 103 -20.83 -15.20 -6.87
CA ASP A 103 -20.60 -14.95 -5.44
C ASP A 103 -19.43 -14.00 -5.23
N LEU A 104 -18.39 -14.05 -6.07
CA LEU A 104 -17.30 -13.07 -6.05
C LEU A 104 -17.82 -11.67 -6.38
N ALA A 105 -18.62 -11.55 -7.44
CA ALA A 105 -19.20 -10.26 -7.84
C ALA A 105 -20.09 -9.67 -6.72
N LYS A 106 -20.93 -10.51 -6.12
CA LYS A 106 -21.77 -10.11 -4.97
C LYS A 106 -20.93 -9.69 -3.77
N ALA A 107 -19.95 -10.50 -3.39
CA ALA A 107 -19.11 -10.23 -2.23
C ALA A 107 -18.30 -8.94 -2.37
N ILE A 108 -17.87 -8.57 -3.59
CA ILE A 108 -17.22 -7.28 -3.84
C ILE A 108 -18.18 -6.12 -3.53
N VAL A 109 -19.42 -6.18 -4.01
CA VAL A 109 -20.42 -5.13 -3.75
C VAL A 109 -20.76 -5.06 -2.26
N ASP A 110 -20.99 -6.20 -1.62
CA ASP A 110 -21.25 -6.26 -0.17
C ASP A 110 -20.07 -5.67 0.62
N ALA A 111 -18.83 -6.01 0.26
CA ALA A 111 -17.64 -5.48 0.91
C ALA A 111 -17.51 -3.95 0.77
N VAL A 112 -17.89 -3.39 -0.38
CA VAL A 112 -17.93 -1.93 -0.61
C VAL A 112 -18.98 -1.27 0.29
N ILE A 113 -20.19 -1.84 0.38
CA ILE A 113 -21.27 -1.34 1.24
C ILE A 113 -20.84 -1.39 2.71
N ASP A 114 -20.36 -2.53 3.17
CA ASP A 114 -19.93 -2.71 4.56
C ASP A 114 -18.74 -1.82 4.92
N ALA A 115 -17.86 -1.53 3.96
CA ALA A 115 -16.74 -0.61 4.16
C ALA A 115 -17.22 0.83 4.33
N MET A 116 -18.15 1.24 3.48
CA MET A 116 -18.77 2.56 3.55
C MET A 116 -19.52 2.74 4.88
N ASP A 117 -20.35 1.78 5.27
CA ASP A 117 -21.15 1.84 6.50
C ASP A 117 -20.26 1.88 7.74
N ALA A 118 -19.23 1.03 7.80
CA ALA A 118 -18.28 1.04 8.92
C ALA A 118 -17.53 2.37 9.01
N HIS A 119 -17.04 2.90 7.88
CA HIS A 119 -16.32 4.16 7.85
C HIS A 119 -17.21 5.33 8.26
N GLN A 120 -18.44 5.36 7.75
CA GLN A 120 -19.45 6.37 8.11
C GLN A 120 -19.78 6.33 9.60
N ALA A 121 -20.01 5.14 10.16
CA ALA A 121 -20.31 4.95 11.58
C ALA A 121 -19.14 5.40 12.48
N MET A 122 -17.90 4.99 12.17
CA MET A 122 -16.71 5.42 12.91
C MET A 122 -16.51 6.93 12.83
N SER A 123 -16.69 7.52 11.64
CA SER A 123 -16.56 8.97 11.43
C SER A 123 -17.60 9.75 12.23
N GLN A 124 -18.86 9.30 12.23
CA GLN A 124 -19.92 9.93 13.03
C GLN A 124 -19.62 9.87 14.53
N GLN A 125 -19.14 8.73 15.04
CA GLN A 125 -18.76 8.60 16.44
C GLN A 125 -17.59 9.52 16.81
N ALA A 126 -16.57 9.61 15.95
CA ALA A 126 -15.44 10.50 16.16
C ALA A 126 -15.86 11.98 16.12
N LEU A 127 -16.71 12.38 15.18
CA LEU A 127 -17.20 13.76 15.08
C LEU A 127 -18.13 14.14 16.23
N GLY A 128 -18.99 13.21 16.67
CA GLY A 128 -20.00 13.44 17.69
C GLY A 128 -19.52 13.31 19.14
N SER A 129 -18.29 12.85 19.40
CA SER A 129 -17.84 12.55 20.75
C SER A 129 -16.42 13.02 21.04
N LYS A 130 -16.29 13.99 21.96
CA LYS A 130 -15.00 14.49 22.43
C LYS A 130 -14.16 13.38 23.08
N ARG A 131 -14.80 12.47 23.82
CA ARG A 131 -14.13 11.29 24.40
C ARG A 131 -13.48 10.42 23.32
N VAL A 132 -14.16 10.19 22.19
CA VAL A 132 -13.61 9.40 21.08
C VAL A 132 -12.44 10.14 20.43
N GLN A 133 -12.57 11.46 20.20
CA GLN A 133 -11.47 12.28 19.65
C GLN A 133 -10.22 12.26 20.53
N ASP A 134 -10.40 12.42 21.84
CA ASP A 134 -9.28 12.39 22.79
C ASP A 134 -8.64 11.00 22.83
N GLY A 135 -9.44 9.93 22.80
CA GLY A 135 -8.93 8.56 22.69
C GLY A 135 -8.14 8.31 21.41
N LEU A 136 -8.63 8.79 20.26
CA LEU A 136 -7.90 8.71 18.98
C LEU A 136 -6.57 9.46 19.03
N ARG A 137 -6.56 10.67 19.60
CA ARG A 137 -5.33 11.45 19.79
C ARG A 137 -4.33 10.67 20.64
N ASP A 138 -4.77 10.10 21.76
CA ASP A 138 -3.88 9.40 22.68
C ASP A 138 -3.29 8.13 22.04
N VAL A 139 -4.08 7.39 21.24
CA VAL A 139 -3.60 6.24 20.46
C VAL A 139 -2.58 6.67 19.39
N LEU A 140 -2.85 7.75 18.67
CA LEU A 140 -1.97 8.26 17.62
C LEU A 140 -0.64 8.78 18.19
N LEU A 141 -0.66 9.46 19.34
CA LEU A 141 0.55 9.96 20.00
C LEU A 141 1.31 8.90 20.79
N GLY A 142 0.65 7.81 21.20
CA GLY A 142 1.29 6.69 21.90
C GLY A 142 1.75 5.61 20.92
N PRO A 143 1.03 4.47 20.83
CA PRO A 143 1.44 3.34 19.97
C PRO A 143 1.50 3.70 18.48
N GLY A 144 0.76 4.72 18.03
CA GLY A 144 0.78 5.18 16.64
C GLY A 144 2.01 6.01 16.27
N GLN A 145 2.81 6.48 17.24
CA GLN A 145 4.04 7.27 17.05
C GLN A 145 3.91 8.40 16.01
N LEU A 146 2.75 9.08 15.99
CA LEU A 146 2.44 10.08 14.97
C LEU A 146 3.42 11.27 15.03
N TYR A 147 3.81 11.69 16.23
CA TYR A 147 4.70 12.83 16.40
C TYR A 147 6.10 12.53 15.83
N GLU A 148 6.63 11.35 16.14
CA GLU A 148 7.92 10.86 15.66
C GLU A 148 7.90 10.71 14.13
N ALA A 149 6.86 10.10 13.58
CA ALA A 149 6.70 9.95 12.14
C ALA A 149 6.66 11.31 11.41
N LEU A 150 5.99 12.31 11.98
CA LEU A 150 5.95 13.66 11.44
C LEU A 150 7.30 14.36 11.52
N ARG A 151 8.05 14.19 12.61
CA ARG A 151 9.42 14.72 12.75
C ARG A 151 10.39 14.10 11.77
N GLY A 152 10.34 12.78 11.58
CA GLY A 152 11.14 12.08 10.58
C GLY A 152 10.85 12.59 9.17
N ARG A 153 9.58 12.83 8.82
CA ARG A 153 9.21 13.47 7.53
C ARG A 153 9.70 14.90 7.39
N ALA A 154 9.77 15.65 8.49
CA ALA A 154 10.30 17.02 8.50
C ALA A 154 11.84 17.07 8.47
N GLY A 155 12.53 15.93 8.50
CA GLY A 155 14.00 15.86 8.58
C GLY A 155 14.55 16.31 9.93
N LEU A 156 13.73 16.33 10.98
CA LEU A 156 14.09 16.83 12.31
C LEU A 156 14.66 15.76 13.24
N ASP A 157 14.99 14.58 12.69
CA ASP A 157 15.62 13.48 13.42
C ASP A 157 17.15 13.44 13.25
N GLU A 158 17.74 14.36 12.46
CA GLU A 158 19.19 14.62 12.45
C GLU A 158 19.53 15.93 13.16
N ALA A 159 19.75 15.84 14.48
CA ALA A 159 20.73 16.67 15.16
C ALA A 159 21.21 15.94 16.43
N PRO A 160 22.43 15.35 16.42
CA PRO A 160 23.12 15.04 17.66
C PRO A 160 23.78 16.33 18.20
N ALA A 161 23.51 16.64 19.46
CA ALA A 161 24.40 17.41 20.31
C ALA A 161 24.34 16.83 21.73
#